data_AF-A0A7C8E6H1-F1
#
_entry.id   AF-A0A7C8E6H1-F1
#
_cell.length_a   1.000
_cell.length_b   1.000
_cell.length_c   1.000
_cell.angle_alpha   90.00
_cell.angle_beta   90.00
_cell.angle_gamma   90.00
#
_symmetry.space_group_name_H-M   'P 1'
#
loop_
_entity.id
_entity.type
_entity.pdbx_description
1 polymer ?
#
loop_
_entity_poly.entity_id
_entity_poly.type
_entity_poly.pdbx_seq_one_letter_code
_entity_poly.pdbx_strand_id
1 'polypeptide(L)'
;MEKNVKDIEGRHLNLIEAEFVNVRQSTVRSVEGGTIELQQVGAVSIDGERIDVTQGASIILKGDNLNLNQSMAILSAGTNNNLNFSFTPISVSDNTNIDKSATGVVIANNIKSSNSTSILTIAKNIEGNVTTLLDWKSALTLSAIAGGLLAFLGLVNRKI
;
A
#
# COMPACT_ATOMS: atom_id res chain seq x y z
N MET A 1 11.96 -20.13 45.11
CA MET A 1 11.09 -20.65 44.04
C MET A 1 10.58 -19.45 43.25
N GLU A 2 11.16 -19.16 42.08
CA GLU A 2 10.53 -18.32 41.06
C GLU A 2 10.60 -19.09 39.75
N LYS A 3 9.47 -19.70 39.40
CA LYS A 3 9.31 -20.48 38.19
C LYS A 3 9.07 -19.49 37.06
N ASN A 4 10.09 -19.24 36.23
CA ASN A 4 9.94 -18.53 34.96
C ASN A 4 9.12 -19.43 34.01
N VAL A 5 7.80 -19.39 34.16
CA VAL A 5 6.87 -20.00 33.21
C VAL A 5 6.66 -18.96 32.12
N LYS A 6 7.48 -19.06 31.07
CA LYS A 6 7.23 -18.36 29.81
C LYS A 6 6.48 -19.36 28.93
N ASP A 7 5.15 -19.32 29.01
CA ASP A 7 4.28 -20.05 28.10
C ASP A 7 4.54 -19.55 26.68
N ILE A 8 5.22 -20.36 25.88
CA ILE A 8 5.31 -20.17 24.43
C ILE A 8 4.16 -20.99 23.86
N GLU A 9 2.99 -20.36 23.84
CA GLU A 9 1.76 -20.93 23.32
C GLU A 9 1.55 -20.50 21.86
N GLY A 10 1.20 -21.45 21.01
CA GLY A 10 0.71 -21.20 19.65
C GLY A 10 1.72 -21.53 18.56
N ARG A 11 1.42 -22.57 17.78
CA ARG A 11 2.05 -22.88 16.49
C ARG A 11 1.70 -21.80 15.45
N HIS A 12 2.19 -20.59 15.65
CA HIS A 12 2.31 -19.59 14.61
C HIS A 12 3.58 -19.89 13.82
N LEU A 13 3.49 -19.96 12.49
CA LEU A 13 4.66 -19.87 11.63
C LEU A 13 5.20 -18.45 11.80
N ASN A 14 6.08 -18.28 12.79
CA ASN A 14 6.60 -16.99 13.19
C ASN A 14 7.48 -16.38 12.10
N LEU A 15 8.15 -17.23 11.33
CA LEU A 15 9.01 -16.88 10.22
C LEU A 15 9.05 -18.05 9.24
N ILE A 16 8.88 -17.77 7.95
CA ILE A 16 9.16 -18.70 6.87
C ILE A 16 10.30 -18.09 6.07
N GLU A 17 11.40 -18.82 5.94
CA GLU A 17 12.58 -18.40 5.19
C GLU A 17 12.97 -19.50 4.23
N ALA A 18 12.95 -19.23 2.93
CA ALA A 18 13.41 -20.14 1.89
C ALA A 18 13.63 -19.39 0.57
N GLU A 19 14.46 -19.93 -0.32
CA GLU A 19 14.65 -19.36 -1.68
C GLU A 19 13.32 -19.24 -2.45
N PHE A 20 12.47 -20.27 -2.32
CA PHE A 20 11.14 -20.32 -2.92
C PHE A 20 10.11 -20.58 -1.82
N VAL A 21 9.19 -19.64 -1.61
CA VAL A 21 8.11 -19.75 -0.63
C VAL A 21 6.77 -19.75 -1.35
N ASN A 22 5.98 -20.81 -1.16
CA ASN A 22 4.59 -20.85 -1.59
C ASN A 22 3.70 -21.08 -0.36
N VAL A 23 2.83 -20.13 -0.05
CA VAL A 23 1.88 -20.22 1.06
C VAL A 23 0.48 -20.04 0.51
N ARG A 24 -0.43 -20.92 0.93
CA ARG A 24 -1.83 -20.90 0.50
C ARG A 24 -2.74 -21.07 1.70
N GLN A 25 -3.84 -20.31 1.74
CA GLN A 25 -4.90 -20.43 2.76
C GLN A 25 -4.34 -20.48 4.19
N SER A 26 -3.53 -19.50 4.55
CA SER A 26 -2.81 -19.50 5.82
C SER A 26 -2.62 -18.10 6.37
N THR A 27 -2.16 -18.03 7.61
CA THR A 27 -1.73 -16.78 8.24
C THR A 27 -0.32 -16.96 8.76
N VAL A 28 0.57 -16.07 8.34
CA VAL A 28 1.99 -16.10 8.63
C VAL A 28 2.39 -14.76 9.22
N ARG A 29 3.37 -14.75 10.12
CA ARG A 29 3.83 -13.47 10.66
C ARG A 29 4.83 -12.81 9.70
N SER A 30 5.87 -13.54 9.34
CA SER A 30 6.91 -13.04 8.45
C SER A 30 7.23 -14.08 7.38
N VAL A 31 7.37 -13.62 6.14
CA VAL A 31 7.82 -14.43 5.01
C VAL A 31 9.02 -13.76 4.38
N GLU A 32 10.09 -14.51 4.23
CA GLU A 32 11.34 -14.08 3.61
C GLU A 32 11.79 -15.09 2.54
N GLY A 33 12.23 -14.61 1.40
CA GLY A 33 12.66 -15.48 0.30
C GLY A 33 12.94 -14.77 -1.01
N GLY A 34 13.60 -15.46 -1.95
CA GLY A 34 13.87 -14.92 -3.28
C GLY A 34 12.57 -14.76 -4.08
N THR A 35 11.80 -15.85 -4.21
CA THR A 35 10.48 -15.85 -4.86
C THR A 35 9.41 -16.26 -3.86
N ILE A 36 8.43 -15.38 -3.64
CA ILE A 36 7.34 -15.57 -2.69
C ILE A 36 6.00 -15.51 -3.42
N GLU A 37 5.22 -16.58 -3.31
CA GLU A 37 3.87 -16.67 -3.81
C GLU A 37 2.90 -16.90 -2.65
N LEU A 38 1.99 -15.95 -2.45
CA LEU A 38 1.00 -15.99 -1.38
C LEU A 38 -0.41 -15.97 -1.98
N GLN A 39 -1.21 -17.00 -1.70
CA GLN A 39 -2.59 -17.09 -2.18
C GLN A 39 -3.58 -17.27 -1.03
N GLN A 40 -4.50 -16.31 -0.84
CA GLN A 40 -5.43 -16.33 0.30
C GLN A 40 -4.66 -16.37 1.64
N VAL A 41 -3.66 -15.50 1.77
CA VAL A 41 -2.77 -15.46 2.93
C VAL A 41 -2.80 -14.10 3.61
N GLY A 42 -2.88 -14.12 4.93
CA GLY A 42 -2.59 -12.96 5.78
C GLY A 42 -1.13 -13.01 6.22
N ALA A 43 -0.33 -11.99 5.91
CA ALA A 43 1.06 -11.89 6.35
C ALA A 43 1.31 -10.55 7.04
N VAL A 44 2.05 -10.49 8.15
CA VAL A 44 2.38 -9.16 8.73
C VAL A 44 3.47 -8.50 7.91
N SER A 45 4.57 -9.21 7.66
CA SER A 45 5.72 -8.75 6.88
C SER A 45 6.06 -9.74 5.78
N ILE A 46 6.35 -9.23 4.59
CA ILE A 46 6.82 -10.01 3.44
C ILE A 46 8.04 -9.28 2.87
N ASP A 47 9.19 -9.94 2.84
CA ASP A 47 10.44 -9.40 2.25
C ASP A 47 11.00 -10.39 1.22
N GLY A 48 11.26 -9.95 0.00
CA GLY A 48 11.78 -10.83 -1.04
C GLY A 48 12.07 -10.15 -2.36
N GLU A 49 12.67 -10.85 -3.32
CA GLU A 49 13.01 -10.25 -4.62
C GLU A 49 11.79 -10.17 -5.54
N ARG A 50 11.03 -11.26 -5.61
CA ARG A 50 9.80 -11.35 -6.39
C ARG A 50 8.66 -11.82 -5.51
N ILE A 51 7.63 -10.98 -5.37
CA ILE A 51 6.49 -11.26 -4.50
C ILE A 51 5.21 -11.17 -5.32
N ASP A 52 4.48 -12.28 -5.38
CA ASP A 52 3.16 -12.39 -5.99
C ASP A 52 2.12 -12.71 -4.90
N VAL A 53 1.24 -11.75 -4.57
CA VAL A 53 0.17 -11.92 -3.58
C VAL A 53 -1.19 -11.85 -4.25
N THR A 54 -1.93 -12.96 -4.21
CA THR A 54 -3.29 -13.07 -4.73
C THR A 54 -4.29 -13.26 -3.60
N GLN A 55 -5.29 -12.37 -3.51
CA GLN A 55 -6.32 -12.43 -2.45
C GLN A 55 -5.71 -12.45 -1.04
N GLY A 56 -4.63 -11.72 -0.83
CA GLY A 56 -3.91 -11.68 0.44
C GLY A 56 -4.01 -10.33 1.13
N ALA A 57 -3.62 -10.31 2.40
CA ALA A 57 -3.53 -9.08 3.18
C ALA A 57 -2.18 -8.99 3.87
N SER A 58 -1.55 -7.82 3.86
CA SER A 58 -0.35 -7.58 4.64
C SER A 58 -0.18 -6.17 5.16
N ILE A 59 0.70 -6.02 6.15
CA ILE A 59 1.05 -4.70 6.70
C ILE A 59 2.23 -4.13 5.92
N ILE A 60 3.32 -4.90 5.80
CA ILE A 60 4.54 -4.47 5.12
C ILE A 60 4.87 -5.46 4.01
N LEU A 61 5.00 -4.94 2.81
CA LEU A 61 5.50 -5.62 1.62
C LEU A 61 6.74 -4.90 1.13
N LYS A 62 7.87 -5.61 1.09
CA LYS A 62 9.12 -5.09 0.57
C LYS A 62 9.70 -6.06 -0.46
N GLY A 63 10.05 -5.55 -1.63
CA GLY A 63 10.72 -6.38 -2.63
C GLY A 63 10.93 -5.73 -3.97
N ASP A 64 11.78 -6.30 -4.81
CA ASP A 64 12.12 -5.67 -6.09
C ASP A 64 10.95 -5.66 -7.06
N ASN A 65 10.22 -6.77 -7.15
CA ASN A 65 9.05 -6.92 -8.01
C ASN A 65 7.84 -7.38 -7.20
N LEU A 66 6.93 -6.45 -6.94
CA LEU A 66 5.70 -6.69 -6.18
C LEU A 66 4.51 -6.77 -7.14
N ASN A 67 3.71 -7.82 -7.00
CA ASN A 67 2.48 -8.01 -7.76
C ASN A 67 1.34 -8.36 -6.81
N LEU A 68 0.44 -7.41 -6.61
CA LEU A 68 -0.72 -7.53 -5.74
C LEU A 68 -1.97 -7.66 -6.61
N ASN A 69 -2.67 -8.79 -6.49
CA ASN A 69 -3.91 -9.05 -7.21
C ASN A 69 -5.05 -9.31 -6.21
N GLN A 70 -6.07 -8.46 -6.23
CA GLN A 70 -7.19 -8.54 -5.29
C GLN A 70 -6.72 -8.56 -3.83
N SER A 71 -5.65 -7.81 -3.54
CA SER A 71 -4.93 -7.88 -2.27
C SER A 71 -4.94 -6.55 -1.53
N MET A 72 -4.66 -6.60 -0.24
CA MET A 72 -4.55 -5.43 0.62
C MET A 72 -3.14 -5.35 1.21
N ALA A 73 -2.55 -4.17 1.21
CA ALA A 73 -1.22 -3.93 1.78
C ALA A 73 -1.18 -2.56 2.43
N ILE A 74 -0.72 -2.39 3.66
CA ILE A 74 -0.62 -1.03 4.25
C ILE A 74 0.53 -0.24 3.60
N LEU A 75 1.70 -0.86 3.56
CA LEU A 75 2.92 -0.33 2.96
C LEU A 75 3.44 -1.30 1.91
N SER A 76 3.66 -0.81 0.70
CA SER A 76 4.30 -1.53 -0.40
C SER A 76 5.53 -0.76 -0.86
N ALA A 77 6.71 -1.36 -0.75
CA ALA A 77 7.99 -0.73 -1.09
C ALA A 77 8.79 -1.62 -2.05
N GLY A 78 9.15 -1.10 -3.22
CA GLY A 78 9.85 -1.93 -4.20
C GLY A 78 10.44 -1.20 -5.38
N THR A 79 10.99 -1.94 -6.35
CA THR A 79 11.44 -1.32 -7.60
C THR A 79 10.27 -1.24 -8.58
N ASN A 80 9.52 -2.32 -8.73
CA ASN A 80 8.34 -2.42 -9.60
C ASN A 80 7.14 -2.90 -8.78
N ASN A 81 6.14 -2.04 -8.62
CA ASN A 81 4.91 -2.35 -7.90
C ASN A 81 3.76 -2.45 -8.90
N ASN A 82 3.11 -3.61 -8.98
CA ASN A 82 1.92 -3.83 -9.79
C ASN A 82 0.73 -4.08 -8.85
N LEU A 83 -0.24 -3.17 -8.86
CA LEU A 83 -1.41 -3.18 -8.00
C LEU A 83 -2.64 -3.38 -8.89
N ASN A 84 -3.29 -4.55 -8.79
CA ASN A 84 -4.47 -4.89 -9.58
C ASN A 84 -5.64 -5.26 -8.65
N PHE A 85 -6.78 -4.57 -8.77
CA PHE A 85 -7.92 -4.70 -7.87
C PHE A 85 -7.54 -4.67 -6.37
N SER A 86 -6.52 -3.90 -6.03
CA SER A 86 -5.87 -3.94 -4.72
C SER A 86 -6.05 -2.63 -3.96
N PHE A 87 -5.89 -2.68 -2.64
CA PHE A 87 -5.92 -1.50 -1.78
C PHE A 87 -4.58 -1.32 -1.08
N THR A 88 -3.91 -0.19 -1.35
CA THR A 88 -2.59 0.10 -0.79
C THR A 88 -2.46 1.56 -0.36
N PRO A 89 -2.67 1.89 0.93
CA PRO A 89 -2.57 3.25 1.44
C PRO A 89 -1.23 3.91 1.17
N ILE A 90 -0.10 3.20 1.23
CA ILE A 90 1.22 3.77 0.98
C ILE A 90 1.98 2.85 0.01
N SER A 91 2.32 3.38 -1.18
CA SER A 91 3.14 2.69 -2.17
C SER A 91 4.36 3.53 -2.52
N VAL A 92 5.55 2.97 -2.39
CA VAL A 92 6.82 3.59 -2.77
C VAL A 92 7.53 2.67 -3.76
N SER A 93 7.81 3.15 -4.98
CA SER A 93 8.64 2.38 -5.90
C SER A 93 9.32 3.20 -6.99
N ASP A 94 10.16 2.60 -7.81
CA ASP A 94 10.63 3.29 -9.02
C ASP A 94 9.53 3.30 -10.09
N ASN A 95 8.88 2.17 -10.33
CA ASN A 95 7.76 2.05 -11.25
C ASN A 95 6.55 1.50 -10.50
N THR A 96 5.41 2.20 -10.55
CA THR A 96 4.15 1.71 -9.99
C THR A 96 3.12 1.60 -11.11
N ASN A 97 2.50 0.43 -11.30
CA ASN A 97 1.34 0.22 -12.14
C ASN A 97 0.11 -0.03 -11.26
N ILE A 98 -0.97 0.73 -11.47
CA ILE A 98 -2.17 0.73 -10.65
C ILE A 98 -3.39 0.52 -11.56
N ASP A 99 -3.96 -0.67 -11.54
CA ASP A 99 -5.16 -1.02 -12.31
C ASP A 99 -6.33 -1.34 -11.38
N LYS A 100 -7.46 -0.64 -11.55
CA LYS A 100 -8.70 -0.79 -10.76
C LYS A 100 -8.46 -0.87 -9.26
N SER A 101 -7.49 -0.10 -8.76
CA SER A 101 -7.00 -0.17 -7.39
C SER A 101 -7.17 1.17 -6.69
N ALA A 102 -7.14 1.16 -5.37
CA ALA A 102 -7.24 2.36 -4.55
C ALA A 102 -5.99 2.51 -3.70
N THR A 103 -5.37 3.68 -3.77
CA THR A 103 -4.17 4.02 -3.00
C THR A 103 -4.33 5.33 -2.25
N GLY A 104 -3.59 5.49 -1.16
CA GLY A 104 -3.56 6.74 -0.41
C GLY A 104 -2.49 7.65 -1.00
N VAL A 105 -1.24 7.36 -0.65
CA VAL A 105 -0.03 8.05 -1.07
C VAL A 105 0.77 7.12 -1.97
N VAL A 106 1.10 7.59 -3.18
CA VAL A 106 1.99 6.87 -4.10
C VAL A 106 3.18 7.76 -4.41
N ILE A 107 4.39 7.24 -4.18
CA ILE A 107 5.64 7.91 -4.51
C ILE A 107 6.39 7.01 -5.49
N ALA A 108 6.50 7.42 -6.75
CA ALA A 108 7.29 6.66 -7.71
C ALA A 108 7.93 7.49 -8.83
N ASN A 109 9.00 7.00 -9.44
CA ASN A 109 9.59 7.68 -10.61
C ASN A 109 8.60 7.67 -11.79
N ASN A 110 8.01 6.50 -12.08
CA ASN A 110 7.01 6.33 -13.15
C ASN A 110 5.74 5.69 -12.58
N ILE A 111 4.59 6.30 -12.86
CA ILE A 111 3.28 5.77 -12.44
C ILE A 111 2.42 5.52 -13.66
N LYS A 112 1.95 4.29 -13.82
CA LYS A 112 0.91 3.93 -14.78
C LYS A 112 -0.40 3.68 -14.05
N SER A 113 -1.48 4.34 -14.42
CA SER A 113 -2.77 4.21 -13.74
C SER A 113 -3.92 4.01 -14.71
N SER A 114 -4.71 2.97 -14.47
CA SER A 114 -5.89 2.60 -15.25
C SER A 114 -7.09 2.43 -14.33
N ASN A 115 -8.07 3.34 -14.41
CA ASN A 115 -9.31 3.25 -13.63
C ASN A 115 -9.09 3.13 -12.11
N SER A 116 -8.10 3.86 -11.59
CA SER A 116 -7.64 3.77 -10.21
C SER A 116 -7.73 5.12 -9.51
N THR A 117 -7.84 5.07 -8.18
CA THR A 117 -8.02 6.25 -7.32
C THR A 117 -6.82 6.41 -6.41
N SER A 118 -6.29 7.63 -6.31
CA SER A 118 -5.19 7.98 -5.39
C SER A 118 -5.52 9.28 -4.65
N ILE A 119 -5.11 9.41 -3.38
CA ILE A 119 -5.29 10.67 -2.62
C ILE A 119 -4.16 11.65 -2.94
N LEU A 120 -2.91 11.17 -2.90
CA LEU A 120 -1.71 11.94 -3.19
C LEU A 120 -0.77 11.11 -4.06
N THR A 121 -0.32 11.69 -5.17
CA THR A 121 0.58 11.04 -6.11
C THR A 121 1.80 11.93 -6.35
N ILE A 122 2.99 11.43 -6.08
CA ILE A 122 4.27 12.11 -6.30
C ILE A 122 5.05 11.28 -7.32
N ALA A 123 5.19 11.79 -8.55
CA ALA A 123 5.97 11.13 -9.58
C ALA A 123 6.65 12.05 -10.58
N LYS A 124 7.70 11.55 -11.24
CA LYS A 124 8.35 12.25 -12.36
C LYS A 124 7.53 12.11 -13.64
N ASN A 125 7.06 10.90 -13.93
CA ASN A 125 6.22 10.61 -15.09
C ASN A 125 4.93 9.90 -14.66
N ILE A 126 3.79 10.34 -15.21
CA ILE A 126 2.48 9.74 -14.96
C ILE A 126 1.84 9.42 -16.31
N GLU A 127 1.55 8.14 -16.54
CA GLU A 127 0.89 7.63 -17.74
C GLU A 127 -0.49 7.04 -17.40
N GLY A 128 -1.52 7.54 -18.07
CA GLY A 128 -2.90 7.03 -17.91
C GLY A 128 -3.80 7.94 -17.07
N ASN A 129 -5.03 7.48 -16.89
CA ASN A 129 -6.09 8.26 -16.25
C ASN A 129 -6.04 7.99 -14.74
N VAL A 130 -5.24 8.76 -14.00
CA VAL A 130 -5.30 8.76 -12.54
C VAL A 130 -6.52 9.60 -12.16
N THR A 131 -7.56 8.98 -11.61
CA THR A 131 -8.60 9.74 -10.93
C THR A 131 -8.05 10.13 -9.56
N THR A 132 -7.12 11.09 -9.52
CA THR A 132 -6.66 11.68 -8.27
C THR A 132 -7.82 12.46 -7.68
N LEU A 133 -8.25 12.11 -6.47
CA LEU A 133 -9.29 12.88 -5.76
C LEU A 133 -8.84 14.33 -5.51
N LEU A 134 -7.51 14.57 -5.51
CA LEU A 134 -6.86 15.88 -5.46
C LEU A 134 -5.82 16.01 -6.59
N ASP A 135 -6.26 16.29 -7.81
CA ASP A 135 -5.39 16.87 -8.85
C ASP A 135 -4.93 18.29 -8.42
N TRP A 136 -3.81 18.85 -8.90
CA TRP A 136 -3.39 20.23 -8.59
C TRP A 136 -4.53 21.24 -8.81
N LYS A 137 -5.36 20.99 -9.83
CA LYS A 137 -6.57 21.77 -10.12
C LYS A 137 -7.66 21.56 -9.05
N SER A 138 -7.91 20.32 -8.64
CA SER A 138 -8.87 19.99 -7.59
C SER A 138 -8.41 20.42 -6.19
N ALA A 139 -7.10 20.43 -5.93
CA ALA A 139 -6.49 20.95 -4.72
C ALA A 139 -6.59 22.47 -4.67
N LEU A 140 -6.42 23.15 -5.81
CA LEU A 140 -6.66 24.59 -5.92
C LEU A 140 -8.13 24.95 -5.70
N THR A 141 -9.08 24.18 -6.26
CA THR A 141 -10.51 24.43 -6.03
C THR A 141 -10.93 24.10 -4.60
N LEU A 142 -10.44 22.99 -4.02
CA LEU A 142 -10.71 22.65 -2.63
C LEU A 142 -10.15 23.70 -1.67
N SER A 143 -8.91 24.17 -1.90
CA SER A 143 -8.31 25.22 -1.07
C SER A 143 -8.98 26.57 -1.27
N ALA A 144 -9.45 26.91 -2.47
CA ALA A 144 -10.24 28.12 -2.71
C ALA A 144 -11.59 28.08 -1.98
N ILE A 145 -12.28 26.93 -1.97
CA ILE A 145 -13.56 26.76 -1.26
C ILE A 145 -13.33 26.79 0.25
N ALA A 146 -12.41 25.97 0.77
CA ALA A 146 -12.11 25.91 2.19
C ALA A 146 -11.57 27.25 2.72
N GLY A 147 -10.63 27.86 1.99
CA GLY A 147 -10.08 29.18 2.31
C GLY A 147 -11.12 30.29 2.21
N GLY A 148 -11.98 30.25 1.20
CA GLY A 148 -13.09 31.20 1.04
C GLY A 148 -14.10 31.13 2.18
N LEU A 149 -14.49 29.92 2.59
CA LEU A 149 -15.39 29.69 3.73
C LEU A 149 -14.76 30.18 5.05
N LEU A 150 -13.49 29.84 5.31
CA LEU A 150 -12.78 30.29 6.51
C LEU A 150 -12.59 31.81 6.54
N ALA A 151 -12.25 32.42 5.40
CA ALA A 151 -12.12 33.88 5.28
C ALA A 151 -13.46 34.58 5.52
N PHE A 152 -14.55 34.04 4.96
CA PHE A 152 -15.90 34.53 5.17
C PHE A 152 -16.32 34.44 6.65
N LEU A 153 -16.15 33.29 7.29
CA LEU A 153 -16.42 33.12 8.72
C LEU A 153 -15.56 34.05 9.59
N GLY A 154 -14.28 34.24 9.24
CA GLY A 154 -13.38 35.17 9.92
C GLY A 154 -13.81 36.64 9.80
N LEU A 155 -14.39 37.04 8.67
CA LEU A 155 -14.97 38.39 8.49
C LEU A 155 -16.25 38.58 9.31
N VAL A 156 -17.10 37.55 9.40
CA VAL A 156 -18.32 37.59 10.22
C VAL A 156 -17.98 37.65 11.70
N ASN A 157 -16.99 36.87 12.17
CA ASN A 157 -16.54 36.86 13.57
C ASN A 157 -15.74 38.10 13.98
N ARG A 158 -15.36 38.98 13.05
CA ARG A 158 -14.71 40.27 13.33
C ARG A 158 -15.69 41.44 13.52
N LYS A 159 -16.99 41.20 13.27
CA LYS A 159 -18.06 42.21 13.40
C LYS A 159 -19.00 41.97 14.59
N ILE A 160 -18.60 41.11 15.54
CA ILE A 160 -19.22 40.93 16.86
C ILE A 160 -18.18 41.34 17.90
#